data_AF-A0A1Y2RAI8-F1
#
_entry.id   AF-A0A1Y2RAI8-F1
#
_cell.length_a   1.000
_cell.length_b   1.000
_cell.length_c   1.000
_cell.angle_alpha   90.00
_cell.angle_beta   90.00
_cell.angle_gamma   90.00
#
_symmetry.space_group_name_H-M   'P 1'
#
loop_
_entity.id
_entity.type
_entity.pdbx_description
1 polymer ?
#
loop_
_entity_poly.entity_id
_entity_poly.type
_entity_poly.pdbx_seq_one_letter_code
_entity_poly.pdbx_strand_id
1 'polypeptide(L)'
;MKRIFTLSAVLLTATIFLSSCYRDNSLPANNENYWLSKEQGEVVYSDSYCNYYVIETYNGFAVVRAYGSYKPFEGSIVYGNFSSQGTRDLYNYTNRVVFTGTITDYWLSYQEAQDALDYYCPVYGKGTAAATPRVFKKATVVKSSK
;
A
#
# COMPACT_ATOMS: atom_id res chain seq x y z
N MET A 1 -7.81 -5.47 58.27
CA MET A 1 -8.17 -6.43 57.19
C MET A 1 -8.95 -5.83 56.01
N LYS A 2 -9.75 -4.74 56.16
CA LYS A 2 -10.55 -4.19 55.05
C LYS A 2 -9.76 -3.57 53.88
N ARG A 3 -8.56 -3.03 54.12
CA ARG A 3 -7.75 -2.33 53.11
C ARG A 3 -7.11 -3.26 52.06
N ILE A 4 -6.85 -4.52 52.43
CA ILE A 4 -6.25 -5.52 51.54
C ILE A 4 -7.27 -5.96 50.49
N PHE A 5 -8.53 -6.17 50.89
CA PHE A 5 -9.61 -6.56 49.97
C PHE A 5 -9.91 -5.47 48.92
N THR A 6 -9.84 -4.19 49.30
CA THR A 6 -10.02 -3.08 48.36
C THR A 6 -8.88 -2.95 47.35
N LEU A 7 -7.62 -3.22 47.77
CA LEU A 7 -6.47 -3.18 46.87
C LEU A 7 -6.51 -4.31 45.85
N SER A 8 -6.90 -5.51 46.27
CA SER A 8 -7.05 -6.67 45.37
C SER A 8 -8.14 -6.43 44.31
N ALA A 9 -9.27 -5.83 44.70
CA ALA A 9 -10.37 -5.54 43.78
C ALA A 9 -9.97 -4.51 42.70
N VAL A 10 -9.26 -3.44 43.08
CA VAL A 10 -8.80 -2.41 42.13
C VAL A 10 -7.78 -3.00 41.15
N LEU A 11 -6.85 -3.83 41.64
CA LEU A 11 -5.85 -4.47 40.78
C LEU A 11 -6.49 -5.42 39.76
N LEU A 12 -7.48 -6.21 40.17
CA LEU A 12 -8.19 -7.15 39.29
C LEU A 12 -9.02 -6.42 38.24
N THR A 13 -9.58 -5.25 38.59
CA THR A 13 -10.35 -4.45 37.63
C THR A 13 -9.41 -3.82 36.60
N ALA A 14 -8.25 -3.29 37.04
CA ALA A 14 -7.26 -2.69 36.15
C ALA A 14 -6.67 -3.69 35.15
N THR A 15 -6.41 -4.95 35.55
CA THR A 15 -5.89 -5.98 34.63
C THR A 15 -6.89 -6.38 33.55
N ILE A 16 -8.20 -6.35 33.83
CA ILE A 16 -9.25 -6.61 32.84
C ILE A 16 -9.33 -5.46 31.83
N PHE A 17 -9.22 -4.20 32.27
CA PHE A 17 -9.21 -3.06 31.35
C PHE A 17 -7.94 -3.04 30.48
N LEU A 18 -6.78 -3.37 31.05
CA LEU A 18 -5.51 -3.38 30.32
C LEU A 18 -5.37 -4.59 29.37
N SER A 19 -6.09 -5.69 29.59
CA SER A 19 -6.12 -6.83 28.65
C SER A 19 -7.05 -6.63 27.46
N SER A 20 -7.94 -5.62 27.50
CA SER A 20 -8.85 -5.32 26.39
C SER A 20 -8.17 -4.58 25.22
N CYS A 21 -7.02 -3.95 25.46
CA CYS A 21 -6.20 -3.34 24.41
C CYS A 21 -5.19 -4.36 23.87
N TYR A 22 -5.65 -5.35 23.11
CA TYR A 22 -4.73 -6.10 22.25
C TYR A 22 -4.63 -5.38 20.90
N ARG A 23 -3.41 -5.17 20.40
CA ARG A 23 -3.21 -4.76 19.02
C ARG A 23 -3.57 -5.96 18.16
N ASP A 24 -4.72 -5.91 17.52
CA ASP A 24 -5.10 -6.92 16.53
C ASP A 24 -4.12 -6.83 15.35
N ASN A 25 -3.05 -7.63 15.41
CA ASN A 25 -2.11 -7.80 14.31
C ASN A 25 -2.64 -8.78 13.26
N SER A 26 -3.89 -9.29 13.41
CA SER A 26 -4.55 -9.97 12.32
C SER A 26 -5.13 -8.92 11.39
N LEU A 27 -4.33 -8.50 10.41
CA LEU A 27 -4.95 -8.16 9.13
C LEU A 27 -5.67 -9.43 8.72
N PRO A 28 -7.00 -9.45 8.68
CA PRO A 28 -7.69 -10.66 8.35
C PRO A 28 -7.46 -10.83 6.86
N ALA A 29 -6.53 -11.71 6.49
CA ALA A 29 -6.40 -12.21 5.12
C ALA A 29 -7.74 -12.81 4.62
N ASN A 30 -8.71 -13.02 5.53
CA ASN A 30 -10.05 -13.53 5.28
C ASN A 30 -11.19 -12.49 5.29
N ASN A 31 -10.96 -11.20 5.58
CA ASN A 31 -12.03 -10.18 5.53
C ASN A 31 -11.87 -9.30 4.27
N GLU A 32 -12.25 -9.87 3.13
CA GLU A 32 -12.23 -9.18 1.84
C GLU A 32 -13.07 -7.90 1.86
N ASN A 33 -14.20 -7.90 2.60
CA ASN A 33 -15.07 -6.72 2.74
C ASN A 33 -14.34 -5.51 3.34
N TYR A 34 -13.40 -5.73 4.27
CA TYR A 34 -12.58 -4.64 4.81
C TYR A 34 -11.75 -3.98 3.70
N TRP A 35 -11.10 -4.78 2.85
CA TRP A 35 -10.26 -4.26 1.77
C TRP A 35 -11.07 -3.60 0.66
N LEU A 36 -12.21 -4.18 0.29
CA LEU A 36 -13.11 -3.60 -0.71
C LEU A 36 -13.71 -2.25 -0.27
N SER A 37 -13.70 -1.94 1.03
CA SER A 37 -14.07 -0.62 1.54
C SER A 37 -12.96 0.46 1.39
N LYS A 38 -11.76 0.08 0.94
CA LYS A 38 -10.61 0.97 0.78
C LYS A 38 -10.54 1.57 -0.63
N GLU A 39 -9.62 2.51 -0.83
CA GLU A 39 -9.36 3.10 -2.15
C GLU A 39 -8.94 2.00 -3.12
N GLN A 40 -9.59 1.95 -4.29
CA GLN A 40 -9.25 1.05 -5.38
C GLN A 40 -8.21 1.71 -6.30
N GLY A 41 -7.24 0.92 -6.74
CA GLY A 41 -6.29 1.31 -7.76
C GLY A 41 -5.98 0.16 -8.71
N GLU A 42 -5.40 0.50 -9.86
CA GLU A 42 -4.90 -0.46 -10.84
C GLU A 42 -3.42 -0.22 -11.09
N VAL A 43 -2.65 -1.30 -11.13
CA VAL A 43 -1.20 -1.21 -11.36
C VAL A 43 -0.95 -0.94 -12.84
N VAL A 44 -0.54 0.28 -13.17
CA VAL A 44 -0.34 0.73 -14.55
C VAL A 44 1.11 0.57 -15.02
N TYR A 45 2.04 0.37 -14.10
CA TYR A 45 3.44 0.10 -14.40
C TYR A 45 4.09 -0.79 -13.34
N SER A 46 4.80 -1.83 -13.76
CA SER A 46 5.60 -2.69 -12.89
C SER A 46 6.68 -3.38 -13.71
N ASP A 47 7.94 -3.22 -13.31
CA ASP A 47 9.09 -3.76 -14.05
C ASP A 47 9.94 -4.67 -13.16
N SER A 48 10.48 -5.77 -13.70
CA SER A 48 11.25 -6.75 -12.92
C SER A 48 12.54 -6.20 -12.32
N TYR A 49 13.11 -5.14 -12.87
CA TYR A 49 14.40 -4.59 -12.46
C TYR A 49 14.28 -3.42 -11.48
N CYS A 50 13.06 -2.89 -11.27
CA CYS A 50 12.83 -1.86 -10.25
C CYS A 50 11.88 -2.32 -9.15
N ASN A 51 12.21 -2.00 -7.90
CA ASN A 51 11.36 -2.28 -6.76
C ASN A 51 10.19 -1.31 -6.59
N TYR A 52 10.05 -0.34 -7.50
CA TYR A 52 8.91 0.58 -7.53
C TYR A 52 7.95 0.21 -8.64
N TYR A 53 6.68 0.48 -8.40
CA TYR A 53 5.60 0.29 -9.34
C TYR A 53 4.61 1.45 -9.21
N VAL A 54 3.80 1.67 -10.24
CA VAL A 54 2.86 2.78 -10.30
C VAL A 54 1.44 2.25 -10.29
N ILE A 55 0.61 2.88 -9.48
CA ILE A 55 -0.82 2.59 -9.36
C ILE A 55 -1.57 3.83 -9.85
N GLU A 56 -2.53 3.64 -10.75
CA GLU A 56 -3.52 4.66 -11.07
C GLU A 56 -4.71 4.52 -10.11
N THR A 57 -5.08 5.63 -9.49
CA THR A 57 -6.26 5.75 -8.63
C THR A 57 -7.17 6.85 -9.18
N TYR A 58 -8.35 7.03 -8.58
CA TYR A 58 -9.26 8.10 -8.97
C TYR A 58 -8.63 9.51 -8.84
N ASN A 59 -7.72 9.68 -7.89
CA ASN A 59 -7.12 10.98 -7.56
C ASN A 59 -5.84 11.31 -8.36
N GLY A 60 -5.40 10.40 -9.24
CA GLY A 60 -4.14 10.48 -9.96
C GLY A 60 -3.30 9.22 -9.81
N PHE A 61 -1.98 9.37 -9.90
CA PHE A 61 -1.04 8.28 -9.80
C PHE A 61 -0.38 8.24 -8.43
N ALA A 62 -0.07 7.03 -7.96
CA ALA A 62 0.72 6.79 -6.77
C ALA A 62 1.93 5.92 -7.12
N VAL A 63 3.09 6.29 -6.58
CA VAL A 63 4.32 5.52 -6.70
C VAL A 63 4.52 4.75 -5.41
N VAL A 64 4.68 3.44 -5.55
CA VAL A 64 4.79 2.53 -4.41
C VAL A 64 6.06 1.71 -4.53
N ARG A 65 6.84 1.72 -3.45
CA ARG A 65 7.97 0.80 -3.28
C ARG A 65 7.43 -0.54 -2.76
N ALA A 66 7.66 -1.60 -3.50
CA ALA A 66 7.42 -2.96 -3.05
C ALA A 66 8.37 -3.33 -1.91
N TYR A 67 7.88 -4.11 -0.96
CA TYR A 67 8.67 -4.65 0.15
C TYR A 67 8.65 -6.19 0.11
N GLY A 68 9.80 -6.81 0.40
CA GLY A 68 9.94 -8.26 0.37
C GLY A 68 9.97 -8.84 -1.05
N SER A 69 9.40 -10.04 -1.21
CA SER A 69 9.44 -10.82 -2.46
C SER A 69 8.19 -10.68 -3.33
N TYR A 70 7.21 -9.87 -2.93
CA TYR A 70 5.95 -9.70 -3.65
C TYR A 70 5.84 -8.30 -4.23
N LYS A 71 5.61 -8.22 -5.55
CA LYS A 71 5.29 -6.99 -6.27
C LYS A 71 4.16 -7.29 -7.26
N PRO A 72 3.05 -6.54 -7.22
CA PRO A 72 1.98 -6.70 -8.19
C PRO A 72 2.45 -6.53 -9.64
N PHE A 73 1.86 -7.32 -10.54
CA PHE A 73 2.07 -7.16 -11.97
C PHE A 73 1.18 -6.05 -12.54
N GLU A 74 1.54 -5.52 -13.70
CA GLU A 74 0.69 -4.59 -14.44
C GLU A 74 -0.69 -5.17 -14.72
N GLY A 75 -1.74 -4.36 -14.55
CA GLY A 75 -3.15 -4.75 -14.63
C GLY A 75 -3.71 -5.35 -13.33
N SER A 76 -2.90 -5.53 -12.28
CA SER A 76 -3.42 -6.00 -10.99
C SER A 76 -4.33 -4.94 -10.36
N ILE A 77 -5.47 -5.38 -9.84
CA ILE A 77 -6.39 -4.54 -9.07
C ILE A 77 -5.95 -4.61 -7.61
N VAL A 78 -5.72 -3.45 -7.01
CA VAL A 78 -5.22 -3.32 -5.64
C VAL A 78 -6.11 -2.41 -4.81
N TYR A 79 -6.23 -2.72 -3.52
CA TYR A 79 -6.99 -1.95 -2.56
C TYR A 79 -6.10 -1.52 -1.39
N GLY A 80 -6.26 -0.28 -0.93
CA GLY A 80 -5.48 0.23 0.18
C GLY A 80 -5.72 1.71 0.43
N ASN A 81 -4.81 2.33 1.17
CA ASN A 81 -4.74 3.79 1.26
C ASN A 81 -3.58 4.22 0.36
N PHE A 82 -3.89 4.81 -0.80
CA PHE A 82 -2.87 5.32 -1.73
C PHE A 82 -2.68 6.84 -1.58
N SER A 83 -3.62 7.51 -0.91
CA SER A 83 -3.69 8.96 -0.76
C SER A 83 -2.87 9.52 0.44
N SER A 84 -1.84 8.80 0.88
CA SER A 84 -0.93 9.30 1.93
C SER A 84 0.40 8.53 1.92
N GLN A 85 1.48 9.18 2.29
CA GLN A 85 2.82 8.57 2.38
C GLN A 85 2.96 7.57 3.53
N GLY A 86 3.79 6.56 3.33
CA GLY A 86 4.25 5.65 4.38
C GLY A 86 4.07 4.16 4.07
N THR A 87 4.65 3.33 4.93
CA THR A 87 4.58 1.86 4.83
C THR A 87 3.28 1.34 5.41
N ARG A 88 2.60 0.48 4.67
CA ARG A 88 1.33 -0.15 5.08
C ARG A 88 1.06 -1.40 4.26
N ASP A 89 0.06 -2.14 4.72
CA ASP A 89 -0.44 -3.29 3.99
C ASP A 89 -1.49 -2.88 2.97
N LEU A 90 -1.40 -3.56 1.83
CA LEU A 90 -2.19 -3.40 0.64
C LEU A 90 -2.75 -4.76 0.26
N TYR A 91 -3.88 -4.78 -0.43
CA TYR A 91 -4.51 -6.00 -0.87
C TYR A 91 -4.53 -6.09 -2.38
N ASN A 92 -3.87 -7.10 -2.95
CA ASN A 92 -4.01 -7.44 -4.35
C ASN A 92 -5.25 -8.33 -4.51
N TYR A 93 -6.30 -7.76 -5.09
CA TYR A 93 -7.57 -8.44 -5.36
C TYR A 93 -7.43 -9.52 -6.43
N THR A 94 -6.62 -9.26 -7.47
CA THR A 94 -6.38 -10.19 -8.57
C THR A 94 -5.77 -11.51 -8.08
N ASN A 95 -4.82 -11.44 -7.14
CA ASN A 95 -4.12 -12.61 -6.60
C ASN A 95 -4.60 -13.04 -5.22
N ARG A 96 -5.52 -12.28 -4.59
CA ARG A 96 -6.03 -12.49 -3.22
C ARG A 96 -4.94 -12.56 -2.15
N VAL A 97 -3.96 -11.66 -2.24
CA VAL A 97 -2.82 -11.60 -1.31
C VAL A 97 -2.75 -10.23 -0.64
N VAL A 98 -2.56 -10.23 0.66
CA VAL A 98 -2.18 -9.03 1.43
C VAL A 98 -0.66 -8.93 1.43
N PHE A 99 -0.14 -7.75 1.13
CA PHE A 99 1.29 -7.51 1.03
C PHE A 99 1.65 -6.10 1.50
N THR A 100 2.88 -5.91 1.95
CA THR A 100 3.35 -4.62 2.45
C THR A 100 4.00 -3.80 1.34
N GLY A 101 3.68 -2.52 1.27
CA GLY A 101 4.32 -1.55 0.38
C GLY A 101 4.51 -0.19 1.05
N THR A 102 5.43 0.61 0.54
CA THR A 102 5.65 1.99 0.98
C THR A 102 5.19 2.94 -0.10
N ILE A 103 4.12 3.70 0.18
CA ILE A 103 3.67 4.77 -0.71
C ILE A 103 4.67 5.91 -0.55
N THR A 104 5.41 6.22 -1.62
CA THR A 104 6.38 7.32 -1.61
C THR A 104 5.74 8.61 -2.08
N ASP A 105 4.91 8.53 -3.11
CA ASP A 105 4.27 9.69 -3.73
C ASP A 105 2.86 9.34 -4.18
N TYR A 106 1.98 10.33 -4.17
CA TYR A 106 0.55 10.14 -4.42
C TYR A 106 -0.08 11.39 -5.02
N TRP A 107 -1.27 11.22 -5.61
CA TRP A 107 -2.01 12.28 -6.32
C TRP A 107 -1.22 12.97 -7.43
N LEU A 108 -0.26 12.25 -8.00
CA LEU A 108 0.56 12.72 -9.10
C LEU A 108 -0.25 12.79 -10.38
N SER A 109 0.09 13.73 -11.25
CA SER A 109 -0.24 13.65 -12.67
C SER A 109 0.58 12.56 -13.36
N TYR A 110 0.22 12.23 -14.60
CA TYR A 110 0.95 11.26 -15.41
C TYR A 110 2.45 11.61 -15.53
N GLN A 111 2.76 12.88 -15.81
CA GLN A 111 4.15 13.34 -15.99
C GLN A 111 4.93 13.27 -14.69
N GLU A 112 4.36 13.73 -13.58
CA GLU A 112 5.02 13.68 -12.27
C GLU A 112 5.31 12.24 -11.84
N ALA A 113 4.41 11.30 -12.15
CA ALA A 113 4.63 9.89 -11.88
C ALA A 113 5.74 9.29 -12.75
N GLN A 114 5.90 9.72 -14.00
CA GLN A 114 7.05 9.34 -14.83
C GLN A 114 8.35 9.87 -14.22
N ASP A 115 8.38 11.15 -13.86
CA ASP A 115 9.56 11.80 -13.29
C ASP A 115 9.97 11.15 -11.95
N ALA A 116 9.00 10.87 -11.08
CA ALA A 116 9.22 10.17 -9.82
C ALA A 116 9.78 8.76 -10.07
N LEU A 117 9.23 8.04 -11.04
CA LEU A 117 9.70 6.70 -11.37
C LEU A 117 11.12 6.71 -11.94
N ASP A 118 11.49 7.70 -12.76
CA ASP A 118 12.85 7.85 -13.26
C ASP A 118 13.85 8.22 -12.16
N TYR A 119 13.40 8.99 -11.16
CA TYR A 119 14.19 9.27 -9.96
C TYR A 119 14.43 8.01 -9.09
N TYR A 120 13.39 7.22 -8.83
CA TYR A 120 13.49 6.02 -7.97
C TYR A 120 14.06 4.79 -8.68
N CYS A 121 13.87 4.70 -10.00
CA CYS A 121 14.32 3.63 -10.85
C CYS A 121 15.30 4.14 -11.92
N PRO A 122 16.47 4.69 -11.54
CA PRO A 122 17.43 5.14 -12.53
C PRO A 122 17.89 3.95 -13.37
N VAL A 123 17.81 4.08 -14.70
CA VAL A 123 18.18 3.03 -15.65
C VAL A 123 19.72 2.94 -15.73
N TYR A 124 20.36 2.45 -14.68
CA TYR A 124 21.80 2.18 -14.72
C TYR A 124 22.06 0.94 -15.59
N GLY A 125 22.59 1.14 -16.80
CA GLY A 125 23.08 0.06 -17.67
C GLY A 125 22.34 -0.15 -19.00
N LYS A 126 21.29 0.61 -19.33
CA LYS A 126 20.85 0.73 -20.74
C LYS A 126 21.65 1.85 -21.39
N GLY A 127 22.74 1.47 -22.06
CA GLY A 127 23.60 2.41 -22.76
C GLY A 127 22.82 3.33 -23.70
N THR A 128 23.10 4.63 -23.60
CA THR A 128 23.01 5.62 -24.69
C THR A 128 21.84 5.47 -25.68
N ALA A 129 20.63 5.49 -25.16
CA ALA A 129 19.47 6.03 -25.86
C ALA A 129 18.70 6.81 -24.80
N ALA A 130 18.31 8.05 -25.09
CA ALA A 130 17.42 8.84 -24.23
C ALA A 130 16.39 7.89 -23.60
N ALA A 131 16.35 7.83 -22.26
CA ALA A 131 15.50 6.90 -21.53
C ALA A 131 14.12 6.92 -22.19
N THR A 132 13.77 5.84 -22.89
CA THR A 132 12.48 5.80 -23.61
C THR A 132 11.42 6.08 -22.55
N PRO A 133 10.58 7.12 -22.72
CA PRO A 133 9.65 7.51 -21.67
C PRO A 133 8.84 6.28 -21.28
N ARG A 134 8.83 5.97 -19.97
CA ARG A 134 8.13 4.78 -19.48
C ARG A 134 6.64 4.98 -19.73
N VAL A 135 6.10 4.21 -20.66
CA VAL A 135 4.68 4.30 -21.01
C VAL A 135 3.88 3.46 -20.03
N PHE A 136 3.06 4.10 -19.22
CA PHE A 136 2.13 3.40 -18.35
C PHE A 136 1.00 2.80 -19.17
N LYS A 137 0.57 1.58 -18.81
CA LYS A 137 -0.64 1.00 -19.36
C LYS A 137 -1.84 1.84 -18.93
N LYS A 138 -2.81 1.97 -19.83
CA LYS A 138 -4.07 2.62 -19.51
C LYS A 138 -4.84 1.72 -18.54
N ALA A 139 -5.24 2.27 -17.40
CA ALA A 139 -6.12 1.55 -16.49
C ALA A 139 -7.47 1.23 -17.15
N THR A 140 -8.00 0.05 -16.81
CA THR A 140 -9.23 -0.52 -17.34
C THR A 140 -10.39 -0.37 -16.37
N VAL A 141 -10.10 -0.40 -15.07
CA VAL A 141 -11.11 -0.39 -14.00
C VAL A 141 -11.21 0.97 -13.34
N VAL A 142 -10.07 1.65 -13.19
CA VAL A 142 -10.00 2.99 -12.60
C VAL A 142 -9.69 3.99 -13.69
N LYS A 143 -10.25 5.20 -13.59
CA LYS A 143 -9.88 6.33 -14.45
C LYS A 143 -9.53 7.51 -13.57
N SER A 144 -8.28 7.97 -13.67
CA SER A 144 -7.85 9.20 -13.00
C SER A 144 -8.72 10.39 -13.42
N SER A 145 -9.09 11.22 -12.44
CA SER A 145 -9.71 12.52 -12.69
C SER A 145 -8.70 13.60 -13.08
N LYS A 146 -7.39 13.31 -12.98
CA LYS A 146 -6.28 14.18 -13.38
C LYS A 146 -5.63 13.70 -14.66
#